data_AF-A0AAV3Q9X2-F1
#
_entry.id   AF-A0AAV3Q9X2-F1
#
_cell.length_a   1.000
_cell.length_b   1.000
_cell.length_c   1.000
_cell.angle_alpha   90.00
_cell.angle_beta   90.00
_cell.angle_gamma   90.00
#
_symmetry.space_group_name_H-M   'P 1'
#
loop_
_entity.id
_entity.type
_entity.pdbx_description
1 polymer ?
#
loop_
_entity_poly.entity_id
_entity_poly.type
_entity_poly.pdbx_seq_one_letter_code
_entity_poly.pdbx_strand_id
1 'polypeptide(L)'
;MAISSATSGWLSVLSRGATTPLFISKLKPPSQSCSKNKCHKNKSASKMKNDPHKLVPEEATLVKFQRRIGHEKLFSNGEGRNDETKPGRPQSEAFKSYRLQGKGNKGVIFNSKEQDVESGNLQDDTFLNAVVKVYCTHTAPNYSLPWQKQRQFTSTGSAFMIGDGKLLTNAHCVEHYTQVKVKRRGHDTKYVAKVLARGIECDIALLSVENKEFWEEVEPLRLGCLPHLQDSVTVVGYPLGGDTISVTKGVVSRIEVTSYAHGSSDLLGIQIDAAINPGNSGGPAFNDQGECIGVAFQVYRSDDVENIGYVIPTTVVSHFLEDYQRNGRYTGFPCLGVLLQKLENPALRTCLKVPSYEGVLVRKIEPTSDASNSMKEGDVIVSFDGVRVGSEGTVPFRTNERIAFRYLVSQKFAGDIAELGIIRSGTFMKVQVVLDPRVNLVPYHIEGDSPSYFIVAGLVFTPLSEPLIEGECKDTLGLRLLTKARYSMARFKEEQIVILSQVLANEVNIGYEDMSNHQVLKLNGIHIKNIHHLAHLADSCEHKYLVFEFEDNILIVLDREAATAASTRILKDYGIPSEKSSDLTVPYVEVTNENQIVNDHEFGDTPTSNSELGFEGILWV
;
A
#
# COMPACT_ATOMS: atom_id res chain seq x y z
N MET A 1 -10.06 46.34 18.47
CA MET A 1 -11.28 47.13 18.76
C MET A 1 -11.83 46.60 20.09
N ALA A 2 -11.51 47.23 21.23
CA ALA A 2 -12.39 48.11 22.05
C ALA A 2 -13.53 47.32 22.75
N ILE A 3 -13.78 47.27 24.08
CA ILE A 3 -13.46 48.05 25.31
C ILE A 3 -13.81 47.19 26.57
N SER A 4 -13.27 47.56 27.77
CA SER A 4 -13.77 47.36 29.17
C SER A 4 -12.88 46.49 30.10
N SER A 5 -12.01 47.02 30.98
CA SER A 5 -12.19 47.44 32.42
C SER A 5 -12.82 46.37 33.34
N ALA A 6 -12.38 45.99 34.56
CA ALA A 6 -11.73 46.69 35.70
C ALA A 6 -11.16 45.64 36.73
N THR A 7 -9.90 45.72 37.21
CA THR A 7 -9.34 46.13 38.55
C THR A 7 -9.68 45.37 39.86
N SER A 8 -8.61 45.18 40.67
CA SER A 8 -8.46 44.87 42.12
C SER A 8 -8.47 43.39 42.55
N GLY A 9 -7.53 42.79 43.31
CA GLY A 9 -6.32 43.24 44.01
C GLY A 9 -6.46 43.10 45.53
N TRP A 10 -5.88 42.06 46.18
CA TRP A 10 -5.63 42.01 47.64
C TRP A 10 -4.34 41.23 47.99
N LEU A 11 -3.70 41.67 49.08
CA LEU A 11 -2.30 41.48 49.49
C LEU A 11 -1.96 40.21 50.28
N SER A 12 -0.64 39.96 50.30
CA SER A 12 0.19 39.11 51.18
C SER A 12 0.11 39.41 52.69
N VAL A 13 0.52 38.43 53.53
CA VAL A 13 1.46 38.51 54.69
C VAL A 13 1.54 37.07 55.29
N LEU A 14 2.66 36.34 55.17
CA LEU A 14 3.87 36.27 56.00
C LEU A 14 3.71 35.68 57.43
N SER A 15 4.50 34.61 57.66
CA SER A 15 5.49 34.42 58.75
C SER A 15 5.27 33.34 59.84
N ARG A 16 6.25 32.40 59.85
CA ARG A 16 7.01 31.80 60.98
C ARG A 16 6.24 30.89 61.96
N GLY A 17 6.77 29.77 62.48
CA GLY A 17 8.10 29.13 62.44
C GLY A 17 8.21 28.09 63.59
N ALA A 18 9.30 27.29 63.55
CA ALA A 18 9.88 26.47 64.65
C ALA A 18 9.08 25.21 65.10
N THR A 19 9.63 24.04 65.47
CA THR A 19 10.98 23.60 65.87
C THR A 19 11.05 22.05 65.95
N THR A 20 12.26 21.52 65.78
CA THR A 20 12.88 20.17 65.98
C THR A 20 12.60 19.48 67.36
N PRO A 21 13.08 18.24 67.73
CA PRO A 21 14.30 17.52 67.28
C PRO A 21 14.35 15.94 67.23
N LEU A 22 15.44 15.46 66.60
CA LEU A 22 16.35 14.31 66.89
C LEU A 22 15.83 12.91 67.30
N PHE A 23 16.30 11.86 66.58
CA PHE A 23 17.00 10.72 67.21
C PHE A 23 18.04 10.06 66.29
N ILE A 24 19.13 9.61 66.91
CA ILE A 24 20.40 9.10 66.38
C ILE A 24 20.40 7.55 66.40
N SER A 25 21.04 6.88 65.44
CA SER A 25 22.03 5.83 65.74
C SER A 25 22.81 5.34 64.50
N LYS A 26 24.13 5.41 64.63
CA LYS A 26 25.14 4.64 63.88
C LYS A 26 25.09 3.18 64.34
N LEU A 27 25.52 2.24 63.50
CA LEU A 27 26.50 1.18 63.84
C LEU A 27 26.84 0.30 62.62
N LYS A 28 28.11 -0.10 62.55
CA LYS A 28 28.74 -1.08 61.64
C LYS A 28 29.50 -2.08 62.55
N PRO A 29 30.08 -3.17 62.00
CA PRO A 29 29.63 -4.57 61.96
C PRO A 29 30.14 -5.43 63.15
N PRO A 30 30.03 -6.78 63.12
CA PRO A 30 31.25 -7.58 62.90
C PRO A 30 31.09 -8.91 62.14
N SER A 31 32.27 -9.48 61.89
CA SER A 31 32.72 -10.63 61.12
C SER A 31 32.79 -11.98 61.87
N GLN A 32 33.16 -13.04 61.11
CA GLN A 32 33.70 -14.39 61.46
C GLN A 32 32.67 -15.53 61.33
N SER A 33 32.93 -16.73 60.77
CA SER A 33 34.13 -17.49 60.37
C SER A 33 33.70 -18.51 59.26
N CYS A 34 34.41 -18.79 58.16
CA CYS A 34 35.70 -19.48 57.92
C CYS A 34 35.67 -21.03 58.04
N SER A 35 35.70 -21.76 56.91
CA SER A 35 36.58 -22.91 56.55
C SER A 35 36.12 -23.46 55.16
N LYS A 36 36.91 -23.91 54.17
CA LYS A 36 38.34 -24.28 54.05
C LYS A 36 38.73 -24.35 52.55
N ASN A 37 39.83 -23.67 52.19
CA ASN A 37 40.98 -24.04 51.34
C ASN A 37 40.86 -24.83 50.01
N LYS A 38 41.36 -24.22 48.90
CA LYS A 38 42.70 -24.42 48.26
C LYS A 38 42.75 -23.59 46.93
N CYS A 39 43.53 -22.51 46.78
CA CYS A 39 44.93 -22.38 46.28
C CYS A 39 45.29 -23.33 45.11
N HIS A 40 45.84 -22.93 43.94
CA HIS A 40 46.89 -21.95 43.58
C HIS A 40 46.71 -21.42 42.12
N LYS A 41 46.96 -20.12 41.80
CA LYS A 41 48.19 -19.50 41.20
C LYS A 41 48.69 -20.20 39.91
N ASN A 42 49.11 -19.54 38.81
CA ASN A 42 49.57 -18.17 38.58
C ASN A 42 49.65 -17.84 37.07
N LYS A 43 49.76 -16.53 36.80
CA LYS A 43 50.03 -15.78 35.56
C LYS A 43 51.23 -16.27 34.72
N SER A 44 51.24 -16.02 33.40
CA SER A 44 51.90 -14.85 32.75
C SER A 44 52.05 -14.97 31.23
N ALA A 45 52.14 -13.81 30.57
CA ALA A 45 52.12 -13.54 29.13
C ALA A 45 53.48 -13.69 28.41
N SER A 46 53.50 -13.76 27.07
CA SER A 46 54.37 -12.94 26.19
C SER A 46 54.12 -13.17 24.67
N LYS A 47 54.46 -12.13 23.89
CA LYS A 47 54.33 -11.91 22.43
C LYS A 47 55.50 -12.52 21.61
N MET A 48 55.28 -12.77 20.30
CA MET A 48 56.10 -12.42 19.09
C MET A 48 55.82 -13.42 17.94
N LYS A 49 55.32 -13.03 16.75
CA LYS A 49 55.88 -12.40 15.51
C LYS A 49 56.08 -13.41 14.33
N ASN A 50 55.38 -13.11 13.22
CA ASN A 50 55.65 -13.21 11.76
C ASN A 50 56.07 -14.52 11.02
N ASP A 51 55.16 -14.97 10.12
CA ASP A 51 55.27 -15.29 8.65
C ASP A 51 56.28 -16.33 8.08
N PRO A 52 56.14 -16.85 6.83
CA PRO A 52 54.99 -16.99 5.89
C PRO A 52 54.92 -18.37 5.11
N HIS A 53 53.94 -18.48 4.18
CA HIS A 53 53.90 -19.28 2.93
C HIS A 53 53.18 -20.66 2.80
N LYS A 54 52.41 -20.70 1.68
CA LYS A 54 52.00 -21.80 0.78
C LYS A 54 50.66 -22.51 1.04
N LEU A 55 49.66 -22.02 0.29
CA LEU A 55 48.40 -22.66 -0.10
C LEU A 55 48.56 -23.47 -1.41
N VAL A 56 47.62 -24.41 -1.62
CA VAL A 56 47.09 -25.07 -2.86
C VAL A 56 46.93 -26.59 -2.59
N PRO A 57 45.86 -27.28 -3.06
CA PRO A 57 44.73 -27.66 -2.20
C PRO A 57 44.47 -29.18 -2.21
N GLU A 58 43.57 -29.68 -1.35
CA GLU A 58 43.03 -31.03 -1.52
C GLU A 58 41.56 -31.10 -1.14
N GLU A 59 40.81 -31.78 -2.00
CA GLU A 59 39.38 -32.08 -1.94
C GLU A 59 39.03 -32.91 -0.69
N ALA A 60 37.79 -32.78 -0.19
CA ALA A 60 36.88 -33.93 -0.06
C ALA A 60 35.54 -33.58 0.62
N THR A 61 34.48 -34.10 -0.02
CA THR A 61 33.30 -34.75 0.58
C THR A 61 32.22 -33.93 1.29
N LEU A 62 31.14 -33.69 0.55
CA LEU A 62 29.78 -33.49 1.04
C LEU A 62 29.09 -34.86 1.24
N VAL A 63 28.67 -35.14 2.47
CA VAL A 63 27.76 -36.26 2.80
C VAL A 63 26.32 -35.75 2.79
N LYS A 64 25.48 -36.48 2.05
CA LYS A 64 24.03 -36.31 1.84
C LYS A 64 23.22 -36.50 3.12
N PHE A 65 22.09 -35.79 3.22
CA PHE A 65 20.83 -36.37 3.70
C PHE A 65 19.64 -35.89 2.86
N GLN A 66 18.75 -36.85 2.58
CA GLN A 66 17.75 -36.86 1.50
C GLN A 66 16.46 -36.08 1.82
N ARG A 67 15.86 -35.46 0.80
CA ARG A 67 14.40 -35.32 0.66
C ARG A 67 13.99 -35.76 -0.76
N ARG A 68 12.95 -36.60 -0.82
CA ARG A 68 12.37 -37.20 -2.04
C ARG A 68 11.47 -36.18 -2.74
N ILE A 69 11.62 -36.05 -4.06
CA ILE A 69 10.63 -35.53 -5.00
C ILE A 69 10.53 -36.54 -6.14
N GLY A 70 9.31 -36.96 -6.51
CA GLY A 70 8.97 -37.51 -7.82
C GLY A 70 7.82 -36.66 -8.37
N HIS A 71 7.56 -36.52 -9.66
CA HIS A 71 8.16 -37.10 -10.86
C HIS A 71 7.46 -36.34 -12.02
N GLU A 72 8.15 -35.48 -12.77
CA GLU A 72 7.67 -34.95 -14.04
C GLU A 72 8.49 -35.58 -15.17
N LYS A 73 7.78 -36.12 -16.18
CA LYS A 73 8.37 -36.67 -17.41
C LYS A 73 8.21 -35.66 -18.54
N LEU A 74 9.34 -35.14 -19.03
CA LEU A 74 9.46 -34.56 -20.36
C LEU A 74 9.28 -35.63 -21.44
N PHE A 75 8.66 -35.27 -22.56
CA PHE A 75 8.79 -35.99 -23.82
C PHE A 75 9.49 -35.13 -24.87
N SER A 76 10.41 -35.80 -25.56
CA SER A 76 11.33 -35.37 -26.60
C SER A 76 10.68 -35.30 -27.99
N ASN A 77 11.17 -34.38 -28.83
CA ASN A 77 10.90 -34.32 -30.27
C ASN A 77 11.71 -35.38 -31.06
N GLY A 78 11.12 -35.91 -32.13
CA GLY A 78 11.80 -36.71 -33.16
C GLY A 78 10.89 -37.24 -34.27
N GLU A 79 11.05 -36.67 -35.47
CA GLU A 79 10.92 -37.26 -36.82
C GLU A 79 9.54 -37.64 -37.44
N GLY A 80 9.09 -36.77 -38.36
CA GLY A 80 8.75 -36.99 -39.79
C GLY A 80 8.00 -38.23 -40.30
N ARG A 81 6.86 -38.00 -40.99
CA ARG A 81 6.60 -38.39 -42.41
C ARG A 81 5.20 -37.94 -42.90
N ASN A 82 5.16 -37.60 -44.19
CA ASN A 82 4.04 -37.16 -45.03
C ASN A 82 2.90 -38.19 -45.14
N ASP A 83 1.64 -37.77 -45.29
CA ASP A 83 0.88 -37.95 -46.54
C ASP A 83 -0.47 -37.18 -46.58
N GLU A 84 -0.97 -37.01 -47.80
CA GLU A 84 -1.94 -36.03 -48.31
C GLU A 84 -3.46 -36.22 -48.01
N THR A 85 -4.21 -35.14 -48.32
CA THR A 85 -5.59 -35.05 -48.87
C THR A 85 -6.88 -35.06 -47.99
N LYS A 86 -7.41 -33.84 -47.73
CA LYS A 86 -8.77 -33.25 -48.06
C LYS A 86 -10.11 -34.01 -47.74
N PRO A 87 -11.30 -33.35 -47.70
CA PRO A 87 -11.88 -32.55 -46.60
C PRO A 87 -13.33 -32.99 -46.21
N GLY A 88 -13.92 -32.45 -45.13
CA GLY A 88 -15.38 -32.57 -44.92
C GLY A 88 -15.89 -32.25 -43.52
N ARG A 89 -16.71 -31.19 -43.40
CA ARG A 89 -17.73 -31.01 -42.34
C ARG A 89 -18.87 -32.04 -42.55
N PRO A 90 -19.66 -32.45 -41.53
CA PRO A 90 -20.75 -31.61 -41.00
C PRO A 90 -21.22 -31.88 -39.54
N GLN A 91 -22.26 -31.14 -39.14
CA GLN A 91 -22.98 -31.14 -37.86
C GLN A 91 -23.97 -32.32 -37.65
N SER A 92 -24.34 -32.50 -36.37
CA SER A 92 -25.69 -32.75 -35.80
C SER A 92 -26.24 -34.17 -35.53
N GLU A 93 -27.01 -34.22 -34.43
CA GLU A 93 -28.16 -35.08 -34.06
C GLU A 93 -27.98 -36.40 -33.25
N ALA A 94 -28.35 -36.30 -31.96
CA ALA A 94 -29.47 -36.96 -31.25
C ALA A 94 -29.61 -38.51 -31.08
N PHE A 95 -30.32 -38.85 -29.98
CA PHE A 95 -30.91 -40.13 -29.50
C PHE A 95 -29.98 -41.06 -28.67
N LYS A 96 -30.41 -41.85 -27.66
CA LYS A 96 -31.74 -42.37 -27.27
C LYS A 96 -31.71 -42.89 -25.82
N SER A 97 -32.90 -42.92 -25.21
CA SER A 97 -33.30 -43.50 -23.92
C SER A 97 -33.18 -45.04 -23.83
N TYR A 98 -33.01 -45.57 -22.61
CA TYR A 98 -33.41 -46.93 -22.25
C TYR A 98 -34.35 -46.93 -21.03
N ARG A 99 -35.44 -47.69 -21.17
CA ARG A 99 -36.50 -47.93 -20.18
C ARG A 99 -36.42 -49.40 -19.77
N LEU A 100 -36.41 -49.69 -18.47
CA LEU A 100 -36.70 -51.02 -17.91
C LEU A 100 -37.76 -50.85 -16.81
N GLN A 101 -38.86 -51.58 -16.93
CA GLN A 101 -39.95 -51.67 -15.96
C GLN A 101 -39.69 -52.82 -14.98
N GLY A 102 -40.15 -52.67 -13.72
CA GLY A 102 -40.63 -53.82 -12.95
C GLY A 102 -40.62 -53.74 -11.41
N LYS A 103 -41.79 -53.39 -10.85
CA LYS A 103 -42.39 -53.83 -9.57
C LYS A 103 -41.92 -53.28 -8.20
N GLY A 104 -42.88 -52.67 -7.48
CA GLY A 104 -43.35 -53.21 -6.19
C GLY A 104 -43.24 -52.31 -4.95
N ASN A 105 -44.38 -51.74 -4.52
CA ASN A 105 -44.73 -51.12 -3.24
C ASN A 105 -43.79 -51.35 -2.02
N LYS A 106 -43.45 -50.24 -1.34
CA LYS A 106 -43.61 -50.05 0.11
C LYS A 106 -43.50 -48.56 0.46
N GLY A 107 -44.57 -48.02 1.05
CA GLY A 107 -44.61 -46.63 1.52
C GLY A 107 -43.69 -46.42 2.72
N VAL A 108 -43.09 -45.22 2.78
CA VAL A 108 -42.44 -44.69 3.97
C VAL A 108 -42.97 -43.28 4.16
N ILE A 109 -43.82 -43.12 5.18
CA ILE A 109 -44.23 -41.83 5.71
C ILE A 109 -43.07 -41.35 6.59
N PHE A 110 -42.37 -40.30 6.18
CA PHE A 110 -41.41 -39.61 7.04
C PHE A 110 -42.15 -38.49 7.79
N ASN A 111 -42.33 -38.69 9.08
CA ASN A 111 -42.79 -37.68 10.03
C ASN A 111 -41.69 -36.63 10.21
N SER A 112 -41.94 -35.41 9.74
CA SER A 112 -41.17 -34.21 10.10
C SER A 112 -41.56 -33.79 11.52
N LYS A 113 -40.71 -34.11 12.50
CA LYS A 113 -40.66 -33.35 13.75
C LYS A 113 -39.71 -32.19 13.53
N GLU A 114 -40.28 -31.02 13.27
CA GLU A 114 -39.60 -29.75 13.47
C GLU A 114 -39.22 -29.66 14.95
N GLN A 115 -37.91 -29.56 15.20
CA GLN A 115 -37.39 -29.05 16.45
C GLN A 115 -37.24 -27.55 16.26
N ASP A 116 -38.20 -26.80 16.81
CA ASP A 116 -38.08 -25.37 17.01
C ASP A 116 -36.90 -25.11 17.95
N VAL A 117 -35.77 -24.73 17.36
CA VAL A 117 -34.72 -23.99 18.06
C VAL A 117 -35.07 -22.52 17.86
N GLU A 118 -35.59 -21.89 18.91
CA GLU A 118 -35.84 -20.45 18.97
C GLU A 118 -34.55 -19.69 18.63
N SER A 119 -34.45 -19.33 17.35
CA SER A 119 -33.48 -18.39 16.84
C SER A 119 -34.03 -17.02 17.18
N GLY A 120 -33.28 -16.22 17.94
CA GLY A 120 -33.67 -14.84 18.24
C GLY A 120 -34.07 -14.10 16.95
N ASN A 121 -35.22 -13.43 16.99
CA ASN A 121 -35.88 -12.72 15.90
C ASN A 121 -34.91 -11.97 14.95
N LEU A 122 -34.58 -12.56 13.82
CA LEU A 122 -34.32 -11.83 12.57
C LEU A 122 -35.66 -11.73 11.84
N GLN A 123 -36.55 -10.86 12.32
CA GLN A 123 -37.69 -10.37 11.53
C GLN A 123 -37.24 -9.34 10.47
N ASP A 124 -35.95 -8.98 10.46
CA ASP A 124 -35.33 -7.88 9.72
C ASP A 124 -34.66 -8.32 8.40
N ASP A 125 -35.44 -8.69 7.40
CA ASP A 125 -34.91 -8.85 6.02
C ASP A 125 -34.67 -7.49 5.31
N THR A 126 -35.00 -6.38 5.98
CA THR A 126 -35.01 -5.02 5.43
C THR A 126 -33.61 -4.48 5.15
N PHE A 127 -32.64 -4.72 6.05
CA PHE A 127 -31.26 -4.25 5.84
C PHE A 127 -30.58 -4.93 4.65
N LEU A 128 -30.98 -6.17 4.31
CA LEU A 128 -30.47 -6.88 3.14
C LEU A 128 -30.86 -6.19 1.82
N ASN A 129 -31.96 -5.45 1.79
CA ASN A 129 -32.42 -4.74 0.59
C ASN A 129 -31.56 -3.51 0.26
N ALA A 130 -30.81 -2.99 1.24
CA ALA A 130 -29.85 -1.90 1.05
C ALA A 130 -28.53 -2.37 0.44
N VAL A 131 -28.29 -3.69 0.38
CA VAL A 131 -27.10 -4.29 -0.25
C VAL A 131 -27.41 -4.58 -1.72
N VAL A 132 -26.51 -4.17 -2.60
CA VAL A 132 -26.66 -4.30 -4.05
C VAL A 132 -25.44 -4.98 -4.67
N LYS A 133 -25.68 -5.69 -5.77
CA LYS A 133 -24.61 -6.33 -6.54
C LYS A 133 -24.04 -5.34 -7.54
N VAL A 134 -22.70 -5.23 -7.58
CA VAL A 134 -21.96 -4.41 -8.55
C VAL A 134 -21.53 -5.27 -9.72
N TYR A 135 -21.66 -4.75 -10.93
CA TYR A 135 -21.09 -5.30 -12.16
C TYR A 135 -20.21 -4.22 -12.77
N CYS A 136 -18.91 -4.46 -12.85
CA CYS A 136 -17.97 -3.52 -13.42
C CYS A 136 -17.31 -4.12 -14.66
N THR A 137 -17.26 -3.35 -15.73
CA THR A 137 -16.47 -3.65 -16.91
C THR A 137 -15.17 -2.88 -16.82
N HIS A 138 -14.04 -3.57 -16.89
CA HIS A 138 -12.70 -3.01 -16.68
C HIS A 138 -11.94 -2.94 -18.00
N THR A 139 -11.14 -1.89 -18.19
CA THR A 139 -10.23 -1.73 -19.33
C THR A 139 -8.96 -1.03 -18.85
N ALA A 140 -8.07 -1.82 -18.23
CA ALA A 140 -6.80 -1.32 -17.73
C ALA A 140 -5.88 -0.87 -18.89
N PRO A 141 -5.01 0.13 -18.67
CA PRO A 141 -3.96 0.45 -19.63
C PRO A 141 -2.94 -0.69 -19.73
N ASN A 142 -2.29 -0.81 -20.88
CA ASN A 142 -1.10 -1.65 -21.01
C ASN A 142 0.12 -0.81 -20.61
N TYR A 143 0.74 -1.08 -19.47
CA TYR A 143 1.86 -0.27 -18.98
C TYR A 143 3.14 -0.44 -19.84
N SER A 144 3.38 -1.61 -20.41
CA SER A 144 4.51 -1.87 -21.33
C SER A 144 4.31 -1.18 -22.69
N LEU A 145 3.06 -1.13 -23.16
CA LEU A 145 2.65 -0.45 -24.40
C LEU A 145 1.62 0.65 -24.08
N PRO A 146 2.03 1.80 -23.50
CA PRO A 146 1.14 2.78 -22.86
C PRO A 146 0.13 3.46 -23.79
N TRP A 147 0.29 3.33 -25.11
CA TRP A 147 -0.71 3.74 -26.11
C TRP A 147 -1.85 2.73 -26.31
N GLN A 148 -1.80 1.56 -25.66
CA GLN A 148 -2.80 0.49 -25.76
C GLN A 148 -3.54 0.29 -24.44
N LYS A 149 -4.70 -0.37 -24.55
CA LYS A 149 -5.46 -0.90 -23.41
C LYS A 149 -5.37 -2.42 -23.42
N GLN A 150 -5.43 -3.02 -22.23
CA GLN A 150 -5.56 -4.46 -22.07
C GLN A 150 -6.96 -4.94 -22.50
N ARG A 151 -7.12 -6.25 -22.64
CA ARG A 151 -8.40 -6.85 -23.00
C ARG A 151 -9.45 -6.55 -21.94
N GLN A 152 -10.61 -6.06 -22.39
CA GLN A 152 -11.75 -5.83 -21.52
C GLN A 152 -12.19 -7.12 -20.82
N PHE A 153 -12.43 -7.04 -19.52
CA PHE A 153 -13.06 -8.10 -18.73
C PHE A 153 -14.15 -7.52 -17.82
N THR A 154 -14.95 -8.40 -17.20
CA THR A 154 -16.00 -7.99 -16.27
C THR A 154 -15.78 -8.68 -14.93
N SER A 155 -16.00 -7.95 -13.86
CA SER A 155 -16.02 -8.49 -12.49
C SER A 155 -17.35 -8.17 -11.81
N THR A 156 -17.57 -8.80 -10.67
CA THR A 156 -18.70 -8.50 -9.79
C THR A 156 -18.20 -8.28 -8.37
N GLY A 157 -18.85 -7.36 -7.66
CA GLY A 157 -18.62 -7.09 -6.25
C GLY A 157 -19.92 -6.75 -5.54
N SER A 158 -19.81 -6.20 -4.34
CA SER A 158 -20.94 -5.75 -3.53
C SER A 158 -20.86 -4.26 -3.24
N ALA A 159 -22.00 -3.64 -2.99
CA ALA A 159 -22.10 -2.26 -2.55
C ALA A 159 -23.32 -2.11 -1.64
N PHE A 160 -23.42 -0.99 -0.91
CA PHE A 160 -24.59 -0.73 -0.07
C PHE A 160 -24.95 0.76 0.01
N MET A 161 -26.24 1.00 0.28
CA MET A 161 -26.81 2.35 0.39
C MET A 161 -26.44 3.00 1.73
N ILE A 162 -25.93 4.23 1.68
CA ILE A 162 -25.55 5.02 2.87
C ILE A 162 -26.34 6.34 3.04
N GLY A 163 -27.35 6.55 2.20
CA GLY A 163 -28.14 7.78 2.17
C GLY A 163 -27.71 8.74 1.05
N ASP A 164 -28.46 9.83 0.88
CA ASP A 164 -28.21 10.89 -0.11
C ASP A 164 -28.01 10.42 -1.57
N GLY A 165 -28.61 9.30 -1.96
CA GLY A 165 -28.42 8.74 -3.31
C GLY A 165 -27.00 8.22 -3.57
N LYS A 166 -26.29 7.80 -2.52
CA LYS A 166 -24.91 7.29 -2.58
C LYS A 166 -24.82 5.82 -2.20
N LEU A 167 -23.93 5.10 -2.89
CA LEU A 167 -23.52 3.74 -2.56
C LEU A 167 -22.04 3.73 -2.16
N LEU A 168 -21.69 2.91 -1.17
CA LEU A 168 -20.30 2.55 -0.88
C LEU A 168 -19.95 1.19 -1.47
N THR A 169 -18.73 1.07 -1.96
CA THR A 169 -18.11 -0.18 -2.42
C THR A 169 -16.60 -0.09 -2.25
N ASN A 170 -15.84 -1.12 -2.64
CA ASN A 170 -14.38 -1.03 -2.68
C ASN A 170 -13.87 -0.32 -3.95
N ALA A 171 -12.71 0.34 -3.85
CA ALA A 171 -12.09 1.00 -5.00
C ALA A 171 -11.64 0.00 -6.07
N HIS A 172 -11.14 -1.18 -5.68
CA HIS A 172 -10.76 -2.24 -6.61
C HIS A 172 -11.97 -2.83 -7.37
N CYS A 173 -13.17 -2.82 -6.78
CA CYS A 173 -14.39 -3.29 -7.46
C CYS A 173 -14.76 -2.44 -8.68
N VAL A 174 -14.26 -1.20 -8.74
CA VAL A 174 -14.49 -0.25 -9.83
C VAL A 174 -13.17 0.30 -10.39
N GLU A 175 -12.08 -0.44 -10.29
CA GLU A 175 -10.80 -0.02 -10.85
C GLU A 175 -10.83 -0.02 -12.39
N HIS A 176 -10.22 0.97 -13.03
CA HIS A 176 -10.19 1.08 -14.51
C HIS A 176 -11.56 0.86 -15.19
N TYR A 177 -12.64 1.35 -14.56
CA TYR A 177 -14.00 1.12 -15.00
C TYR A 177 -14.29 1.81 -16.34
N THR A 178 -14.90 1.08 -17.26
CA THR A 178 -15.52 1.62 -18.49
C THR A 178 -17.03 1.79 -18.29
N GLN A 179 -17.64 0.90 -17.52
CA GLN A 179 -19.05 0.95 -17.15
C GLN A 179 -19.26 0.27 -15.81
N VAL A 180 -20.01 0.93 -14.92
CA VAL A 180 -20.47 0.36 -13.65
C VAL A 180 -21.98 0.22 -13.70
N LYS A 181 -22.49 -0.95 -13.29
CA LYS A 181 -23.92 -1.23 -13.12
C LYS A 181 -24.17 -1.82 -11.74
N VAL A 182 -25.36 -1.57 -11.20
CA VAL A 182 -25.78 -2.12 -9.92
C VAL A 182 -27.14 -2.80 -10.03
N LYS A 183 -27.37 -3.86 -9.25
CA LYS A 183 -28.61 -4.64 -9.22
C LYS A 183 -29.09 -4.77 -7.77
N ARG A 184 -30.33 -4.37 -7.50
CA ARG A 184 -30.98 -4.56 -6.19
C ARG A 184 -31.32 -6.02 -5.95
N ARG A 185 -31.38 -6.43 -4.67
CA ARG A 185 -31.96 -7.71 -4.27
C ARG A 185 -33.41 -7.82 -4.80
N GLY A 186 -33.77 -9.00 -5.32
CA GLY A 186 -35.13 -9.29 -5.78
C GLY A 186 -35.57 -8.64 -7.10
N HIS A 187 -34.71 -7.85 -7.75
CA HIS A 187 -35.03 -7.15 -9.00
C HIS A 187 -34.11 -7.63 -10.11
N ASP A 188 -34.59 -7.81 -11.35
CA ASP A 188 -33.74 -8.20 -12.48
C ASP A 188 -33.06 -7.03 -13.20
N THR A 189 -33.57 -5.82 -13.01
CA THR A 189 -33.07 -4.61 -13.65
C THR A 189 -31.68 -4.24 -13.12
N LYS A 190 -30.75 -3.99 -14.06
CA LYS A 190 -29.44 -3.41 -13.78
C LYS A 190 -29.49 -1.92 -14.08
N TYR A 191 -29.09 -1.11 -13.11
CA TYR A 191 -29.04 0.35 -13.23
C TYR A 191 -27.61 0.81 -13.46
N VAL A 192 -27.41 1.82 -14.30
CA VAL A 192 -26.08 2.40 -14.51
C VAL A 192 -25.70 3.23 -13.29
N ALA A 193 -24.50 3.01 -12.77
CA ALA A 193 -23.91 3.78 -11.70
C ALA A 193 -22.73 4.62 -12.21
N LYS A 194 -22.51 5.78 -11.60
CA LYS A 194 -21.34 6.64 -11.83
C LYS A 194 -20.45 6.60 -10.60
N VAL A 195 -19.14 6.56 -10.80
CA VAL A 195 -18.17 6.68 -9.71
C VAL A 195 -17.99 8.16 -9.39
N LEU A 196 -18.26 8.55 -8.15
CA LEU A 196 -18.13 9.93 -7.66
C LEU A 196 -16.72 10.20 -7.12
N ALA A 197 -16.17 9.27 -6.35
CA ALA A 197 -14.84 9.35 -5.78
C ALA A 197 -14.26 7.95 -5.54
N ARG A 198 -12.93 7.85 -5.56
CA ARG A 198 -12.17 6.64 -5.23
C ARG A 198 -11.03 7.02 -4.30
N GLY A 199 -10.97 6.39 -3.13
CA GLY A 199 -9.82 6.41 -2.25
C GLY A 199 -9.06 5.11 -2.42
N ILE A 200 -7.98 5.14 -3.20
CA ILE A 200 -7.20 3.93 -3.53
C ILE A 200 -6.50 3.42 -2.25
N GLU A 201 -5.92 4.33 -1.47
CA GLU A 201 -5.22 4.07 -0.21
C GLU A 201 -6.07 3.30 0.81
N CYS A 202 -7.35 3.68 0.94
CA CYS A 202 -8.29 3.03 1.84
C CYS A 202 -9.21 2.01 1.15
N ASP A 203 -9.03 1.76 -0.14
CA ASP A 203 -9.86 0.86 -0.96
C ASP A 203 -11.39 1.14 -0.83
N ILE A 204 -11.80 2.40 -0.88
CA ILE A 204 -13.22 2.81 -0.84
C ILE A 204 -13.58 3.54 -2.14
N ALA A 205 -14.77 3.27 -2.69
CA ALA A 205 -15.37 4.08 -3.74
C ALA A 205 -16.80 4.48 -3.41
N LEU A 206 -17.15 5.70 -3.84
CA LEU A 206 -18.49 6.26 -3.73
C LEU A 206 -19.15 6.23 -5.11
N LEU A 207 -20.35 5.66 -5.20
CA LEU A 207 -21.13 5.61 -6.44
C LEU A 207 -22.45 6.38 -6.32
N SER A 208 -22.97 6.84 -7.44
CA SER A 208 -24.32 7.40 -7.57
C SER A 208 -25.12 6.69 -8.65
N VAL A 209 -26.45 6.63 -8.48
CA VAL A 209 -27.39 6.11 -9.48
C VAL A 209 -28.44 7.18 -9.77
N GLU A 210 -28.59 7.57 -11.03
CA GLU A 210 -29.49 8.66 -11.43
C GLU A 210 -30.96 8.24 -11.47
N ASN A 211 -31.24 6.97 -11.75
CA ASN A 211 -32.61 6.48 -11.84
C ASN A 211 -33.26 6.45 -10.44
N LYS A 212 -34.39 7.15 -10.27
CA LYS A 212 -35.11 7.27 -9.01
C LYS A 212 -35.75 5.95 -8.55
N GLU A 213 -36.19 5.09 -9.46
CA GLU A 213 -36.76 3.77 -9.16
C GLU A 213 -35.77 2.89 -8.38
N PHE A 214 -34.47 3.08 -8.60
CA PHE A 214 -33.44 2.38 -7.84
C PHE A 214 -33.48 2.70 -6.34
N TRP A 215 -33.92 3.91 -5.98
CA TRP A 215 -33.94 4.39 -4.59
C TRP A 215 -35.31 4.24 -3.90
N GLU A 216 -36.33 3.79 -4.62
CA GLU A 216 -37.68 3.62 -4.06
C GLU A 216 -37.75 2.43 -3.10
N GLU A 217 -38.41 2.64 -1.96
CA GLU A 217 -38.71 1.59 -0.96
C GLU A 217 -37.48 0.90 -0.35
N VAL A 218 -36.37 1.63 -0.18
CA VAL A 218 -35.17 1.14 0.54
C VAL A 218 -34.71 2.17 1.57
N GLU A 219 -34.52 1.72 2.80
CA GLU A 219 -33.87 2.50 3.83
C GLU A 219 -32.34 2.31 3.75
N PRO A 220 -31.55 3.41 3.74
CA PRO A 220 -30.10 3.30 3.76
C PRO A 220 -29.59 2.77 5.10
N LEU A 221 -28.41 2.17 5.08
CA LEU A 221 -27.75 1.67 6.27
C LEU A 221 -27.19 2.81 7.12
N ARG A 222 -27.26 2.64 8.43
CA ARG A 222 -26.60 3.53 9.40
C ARG A 222 -25.20 2.99 9.71
N LEU A 223 -24.22 3.88 9.75
CA LEU A 223 -22.87 3.54 10.18
C LEU A 223 -22.83 3.46 11.72
N GLY A 224 -22.35 2.32 12.23
CA GLY A 224 -22.16 2.06 13.65
C GLY A 224 -20.80 2.52 14.16
N CYS A 225 -20.58 2.33 15.46
CA CYS A 225 -19.29 2.60 16.10
C CYS A 225 -18.27 1.47 15.81
N LEU A 226 -16.99 1.75 16.06
CA LEU A 226 -15.94 0.74 15.98
C LEU A 226 -16.19 -0.37 17.03
N PRO A 227 -16.28 -1.66 16.65
CA PRO A 227 -16.68 -2.75 17.56
C PRO A 227 -15.57 -3.08 18.56
N HIS A 228 -15.85 -3.95 19.54
CA HIS A 228 -14.88 -4.56 20.45
C HIS A 228 -14.50 -5.97 19.98
N LEU A 229 -13.41 -6.50 20.53
CA LEU A 229 -13.06 -7.90 20.32
C LEU A 229 -14.19 -8.81 20.82
N GLN A 230 -14.43 -9.90 20.10
CA GLN A 230 -15.51 -10.87 20.32
C GLN A 230 -16.94 -10.39 20.00
N ASP A 231 -17.12 -9.12 19.59
CA ASP A 231 -18.43 -8.67 19.10
C ASP A 231 -18.82 -9.50 17.86
N SER A 232 -20.09 -9.90 17.82
CA SER A 232 -20.68 -10.61 16.69
C SER A 232 -20.69 -9.72 15.44
N VAL A 233 -20.30 -10.30 14.31
CA VAL A 233 -20.27 -9.64 13.02
C VAL A 233 -20.93 -10.49 11.95
N THR A 234 -21.76 -9.84 11.12
CA THR A 234 -22.39 -10.48 9.97
C THR A 234 -22.00 -9.74 8.69
N VAL A 235 -21.31 -10.41 7.78
CA VAL A 235 -20.94 -9.87 6.46
C VAL A 235 -22.00 -10.26 5.44
N VAL A 236 -22.43 -9.30 4.64
CA VAL A 236 -23.45 -9.50 3.61
C VAL A 236 -22.91 -9.05 2.26
N GLY A 237 -23.07 -9.89 1.24
CA GLY A 237 -22.61 -9.58 -0.11
C GLY A 237 -23.08 -10.56 -1.17
N TYR A 238 -22.51 -10.47 -2.35
CA TYR A 238 -22.83 -11.29 -3.51
C TYR A 238 -21.59 -12.08 -3.97
N PRO A 239 -21.49 -13.37 -3.65
CA PRO A 239 -20.32 -14.16 -4.01
C PRO A 239 -20.21 -14.33 -5.52
N LEU A 240 -18.99 -14.56 -5.99
CA LEU A 240 -18.70 -14.79 -7.41
C LEU A 240 -19.56 -15.94 -7.98
N GLY A 241 -20.16 -15.72 -9.16
CA GLY A 241 -20.93 -16.73 -9.89
C GLY A 241 -22.40 -16.87 -9.53
N GLY A 242 -22.87 -16.34 -8.39
CA GLY A 242 -24.27 -16.35 -7.98
C GLY A 242 -24.92 -14.96 -7.99
N ASP A 243 -26.22 -14.84 -8.32
CA ASP A 243 -26.99 -13.58 -8.22
C ASP A 243 -27.77 -13.45 -6.90
N THR A 244 -27.64 -14.45 -6.02
CA THR A 244 -28.26 -14.46 -4.70
C THR A 244 -27.35 -13.82 -3.66
N ILE A 245 -27.94 -13.13 -2.70
CA ILE A 245 -27.22 -12.59 -1.55
C ILE A 245 -26.68 -13.72 -0.67
N SER A 246 -25.51 -13.52 -0.10
CA SER A 246 -24.85 -14.42 0.85
C SER A 246 -24.61 -13.70 2.16
N VAL A 247 -24.70 -14.45 3.25
CA VAL A 247 -24.51 -13.97 4.61
C VAL A 247 -23.51 -14.90 5.30
N THR A 248 -22.45 -14.33 5.84
CA THR A 248 -21.47 -15.04 6.68
C THR A 248 -21.42 -14.39 8.05
N LYS A 249 -21.43 -15.19 9.12
CA LYS A 249 -21.41 -14.71 10.50
C LYS A 249 -20.14 -15.19 11.20
N GLY A 250 -19.60 -14.34 12.06
CA GLY A 250 -18.42 -14.61 12.87
C GLY A 250 -18.33 -13.61 14.03
N VAL A 251 -17.12 -13.37 14.50
CA VAL A 251 -16.80 -12.39 15.53
C VAL A 251 -15.60 -11.54 15.13
N VAL A 252 -15.48 -10.37 15.75
CA VAL A 252 -14.29 -9.53 15.67
C VAL A 252 -13.13 -10.21 16.39
N SER A 253 -12.13 -10.63 15.62
CA SER A 253 -10.97 -11.36 16.12
C SER A 253 -9.81 -10.44 16.51
N ARG A 254 -9.63 -9.33 15.78
CA ARG A 254 -8.55 -8.37 16.04
C ARG A 254 -8.91 -6.98 15.50
N ILE A 255 -8.37 -5.95 16.13
CA ILE A 255 -8.36 -4.58 15.60
C ILE A 255 -6.92 -4.11 15.62
N GLU A 256 -6.35 -3.86 14.44
CA GLU A 256 -4.95 -3.47 14.30
C GLU A 256 -4.77 -2.51 13.12
N VAL A 257 -3.62 -1.85 13.05
CA VAL A 257 -3.24 -1.13 11.82
C VAL A 257 -2.72 -2.17 10.84
N THR A 258 -3.33 -2.24 9.66
CA THR A 258 -3.02 -3.23 8.62
C THR A 258 -2.67 -2.55 7.32
N SER A 259 -1.80 -3.20 6.54
CA SER A 259 -1.53 -2.78 5.18
C SER A 259 -2.70 -3.12 4.25
N TYR A 260 -3.25 -2.10 3.59
CA TYR A 260 -4.31 -2.26 2.60
C TYR A 260 -3.67 -2.66 1.27
N ALA A 261 -3.88 -3.92 0.86
CA ALA A 261 -3.16 -4.56 -0.23
C ALA A 261 -3.17 -3.79 -1.57
N HIS A 262 -4.27 -3.09 -1.87
CA HIS A 262 -4.43 -2.32 -3.11
C HIS A 262 -4.11 -0.82 -2.95
N GLY A 263 -3.93 -0.35 -1.70
CA GLY A 263 -3.77 1.07 -1.38
C GLY A 263 -2.38 1.48 -0.90
N SER A 264 -1.51 0.51 -0.63
CA SER A 264 -0.15 0.71 -0.11
C SER A 264 -0.06 1.68 1.09
N SER A 265 -1.12 1.70 1.90
CA SER A 265 -1.25 2.53 3.08
C SER A 265 -1.62 1.67 4.28
N ASP A 266 -1.11 2.06 5.44
CA ASP A 266 -1.34 1.36 6.70
C ASP A 266 -2.40 2.10 7.50
N LEU A 267 -3.62 1.55 7.50
CA LEU A 267 -4.79 2.14 8.15
C LEU A 267 -5.39 1.16 9.16
N LEU A 268 -6.30 1.65 10.01
CA LEU A 268 -7.03 0.79 10.92
C LEU A 268 -7.81 -0.28 10.15
N GLY A 269 -7.73 -1.53 10.57
CA GLY A 269 -8.48 -2.66 10.04
C GLY A 269 -9.12 -3.47 11.15
N ILE A 270 -10.29 -4.03 10.88
CA ILE A 270 -10.93 -5.04 11.73
C ILE A 270 -10.70 -6.40 11.08
N GLN A 271 -10.13 -7.33 11.83
CA GLN A 271 -10.05 -8.74 11.44
C GLN A 271 -11.24 -9.50 12.01
N ILE A 272 -11.86 -10.34 11.19
CA ILE A 272 -12.99 -11.19 11.55
C ILE A 272 -12.69 -12.65 11.20
N ASP A 273 -13.36 -13.60 11.85
CA ASP A 273 -13.29 -15.03 11.52
C ASP A 273 -14.42 -15.49 10.57
N ALA A 274 -15.31 -14.57 10.18
CA ALA A 274 -16.29 -14.83 9.14
C ALA A 274 -15.58 -14.91 7.78
N ALA A 275 -15.90 -15.96 7.00
CA ALA A 275 -15.36 -16.11 5.67
C ALA A 275 -15.78 -14.95 4.75
N ILE A 276 -14.81 -14.35 4.06
CA ILE A 276 -15.02 -13.37 2.99
C ILE A 276 -14.56 -14.00 1.68
N ASN A 277 -15.49 -14.22 0.76
CA ASN A 277 -15.22 -14.77 -0.56
C ASN A 277 -15.18 -13.65 -1.61
N PRO A 278 -14.46 -13.85 -2.74
CA PRO A 278 -14.54 -12.93 -3.88
C PRO A 278 -16.00 -12.63 -4.27
N GLY A 279 -16.30 -11.35 -4.45
CA GLY A 279 -17.65 -10.84 -4.71
C GLY A 279 -18.35 -10.24 -3.48
N ASN A 280 -18.06 -10.73 -2.26
CA ASN A 280 -18.56 -10.10 -1.04
C ASN A 280 -17.86 -8.77 -0.72
N SER A 281 -16.64 -8.58 -1.25
CA SER A 281 -15.90 -7.31 -1.17
C SER A 281 -16.77 -6.14 -1.61
N GLY A 282 -16.74 -5.08 -0.81
CA GLY A 282 -17.53 -3.86 -0.97
C GLY A 282 -18.90 -3.91 -0.27
N GLY A 283 -19.31 -5.08 0.22
CA GLY A 283 -20.53 -5.25 1.02
C GLY A 283 -20.34 -4.80 2.48
N PRO A 284 -21.43 -4.58 3.22
CA PRO A 284 -21.36 -4.16 4.61
C PRO A 284 -21.06 -5.32 5.56
N ALA A 285 -20.38 -5.00 6.67
CA ALA A 285 -20.31 -5.82 7.86
C ALA A 285 -21.19 -5.21 8.95
N PHE A 286 -22.05 -6.00 9.59
CA PHE A 286 -23.04 -5.55 10.57
C PHE A 286 -22.73 -6.01 12.00
N ASN A 287 -23.08 -5.19 12.98
CA ASN A 287 -23.24 -5.65 14.37
C ASN A 287 -24.61 -6.31 14.58
N ASP A 288 -24.85 -6.87 15.78
CA ASP A 288 -26.14 -7.50 16.13
C ASP A 288 -27.32 -6.49 16.20
N GLN A 289 -27.06 -5.18 16.16
CA GLN A 289 -28.07 -4.13 16.12
C GLN A 289 -28.46 -3.71 14.70
N GLY A 290 -27.87 -4.34 13.67
CA GLY A 290 -28.13 -4.00 12.26
C GLY A 290 -27.43 -2.73 11.77
N GLU A 291 -26.48 -2.19 12.53
CA GLU A 291 -25.64 -1.06 12.10
C GLU A 291 -24.42 -1.56 11.33
N CYS A 292 -24.04 -0.86 10.27
CA CYS A 292 -22.86 -1.18 9.47
C CYS A 292 -21.60 -0.74 10.22
N ILE A 293 -20.76 -1.68 10.65
CA ILE A 293 -19.48 -1.44 11.33
C ILE A 293 -18.29 -1.32 10.37
N GLY A 294 -18.52 -1.51 9.06
CA GLY A 294 -17.50 -1.28 8.03
C GLY A 294 -17.79 -1.95 6.70
N VAL A 295 -16.82 -1.89 5.79
CA VAL A 295 -16.88 -2.47 4.45
C VAL A 295 -16.03 -3.74 4.41
N ALA A 296 -16.62 -4.87 4.03
CA ALA A 296 -15.89 -6.11 3.82
C ALA A 296 -14.86 -5.94 2.70
N PHE A 297 -13.61 -6.34 2.95
CA PHE A 297 -12.56 -6.32 1.95
C PHE A 297 -11.64 -7.52 2.12
N GLN A 298 -10.95 -7.90 1.05
CA GLN A 298 -9.99 -9.00 1.06
C GLN A 298 -8.58 -8.43 1.01
N VAL A 299 -7.73 -8.83 1.96
CA VAL A 299 -6.29 -8.51 1.96
C VAL A 299 -5.54 -9.60 1.21
N TYR A 300 -4.47 -9.22 0.52
CA TYR A 300 -3.51 -10.14 -0.08
C TYR A 300 -2.77 -10.89 1.02
N ARG A 301 -3.12 -12.15 1.28
CA ARG A 301 -2.34 -13.06 2.12
C ARG A 301 -2.25 -14.44 1.48
N SER A 302 -1.15 -15.12 1.81
CA SER A 302 -0.79 -16.47 1.34
C SER A 302 -1.98 -17.44 1.38
N ASP A 303 -2.08 -18.27 0.34
CA ASP A 303 -3.08 -19.33 0.17
C ASP A 303 -3.15 -20.33 1.35
N ASP A 304 -2.19 -20.28 2.29
CA ASP A 304 -2.09 -21.16 3.45
C ASP A 304 -2.95 -20.72 4.67
N VAL A 305 -3.69 -19.59 4.59
CA VAL A 305 -4.47 -19.06 5.71
C VAL A 305 -5.97 -19.05 5.42
N GLU A 306 -6.69 -20.01 6.00
CA GLU A 306 -8.15 -20.11 5.91
C GLU A 306 -8.85 -19.25 6.99
N ASN A 307 -10.07 -18.76 6.69
CA ASN A 307 -11.00 -18.11 7.63
C ASN A 307 -10.50 -16.82 8.30
N ILE A 308 -9.75 -15.97 7.58
CA ILE A 308 -9.45 -14.61 8.02
C ILE A 308 -10.09 -13.61 7.05
N GLY A 309 -11.10 -12.91 7.53
CA GLY A 309 -11.73 -11.77 6.83
C GLY A 309 -11.20 -10.44 7.36
N TYR A 310 -11.26 -9.41 6.53
CA TYR A 310 -10.96 -8.04 6.90
C TYR A 310 -12.12 -7.10 6.60
N VAL A 311 -12.27 -6.09 7.45
CA VAL A 311 -13.31 -5.06 7.34
C VAL A 311 -12.66 -3.68 7.50
N ILE A 312 -12.93 -2.81 6.52
CA ILE A 312 -12.57 -1.39 6.53
C ILE A 312 -13.48 -0.72 7.54
N PRO A 313 -12.97 -0.24 8.68
CA PRO A 313 -13.82 0.22 9.78
C PRO A 313 -14.58 1.50 9.45
N THR A 314 -15.69 1.74 10.13
CA THR A 314 -16.48 2.99 9.98
C THR A 314 -15.65 4.25 10.20
N THR A 315 -14.60 4.22 11.04
CA THR A 315 -13.71 5.37 11.23
C THR A 315 -12.95 5.77 9.95
N VAL A 316 -12.50 4.78 9.16
CA VAL A 316 -11.84 5.01 7.86
C VAL A 316 -12.87 5.46 6.82
N VAL A 317 -14.06 4.84 6.83
CA VAL A 317 -15.17 5.25 5.95
C VAL A 317 -15.61 6.69 6.22
N SER A 318 -15.76 7.07 7.48
CA SER A 318 -16.14 8.44 7.88
C SER A 318 -15.08 9.45 7.47
N HIS A 319 -13.79 9.13 7.63
CA HIS A 319 -12.69 9.99 7.17
C HIS A 319 -12.79 10.23 5.65
N PHE A 320 -12.92 9.17 4.85
CA PHE A 320 -13.09 9.27 3.40
C PHE A 320 -14.31 10.12 2.99
N LEU A 321 -15.46 9.91 3.64
CA LEU A 321 -16.69 10.64 3.33
C LEU A 321 -16.57 12.13 3.70
N GLU A 322 -15.96 12.44 4.85
CA GLU A 322 -15.75 13.80 5.32
C GLU A 322 -14.74 14.55 4.45
N ASP A 323 -13.64 13.89 4.05
CA ASP A 323 -12.67 14.43 3.11
C ASP A 323 -13.33 14.81 1.77
N TYR A 324 -14.07 13.86 1.18
CA TYR A 324 -14.81 14.12 -0.06
C TYR A 324 -15.83 15.26 0.10
N GLN A 325 -16.53 15.34 1.23
CA GLN A 325 -17.50 16.39 1.49
C GLN A 325 -16.85 17.78 1.62
N ARG A 326 -15.69 17.87 2.28
CA ARG A 326 -14.96 19.13 2.48
C ARG A 326 -14.35 19.65 1.19
N ASN A 327 -13.79 18.74 0.38
CA ASN A 327 -12.91 19.10 -0.74
C ASN A 327 -13.54 18.90 -2.13
N GLY A 328 -14.68 18.20 -2.21
CA GLY A 328 -15.31 17.80 -3.49
C GLY A 328 -14.52 16.74 -4.26
N ARG A 329 -13.43 16.25 -3.69
CA ARG A 329 -12.54 15.20 -4.20
C ARG A 329 -11.86 14.51 -3.02
N TYR A 330 -11.33 13.31 -3.25
CA TYR A 330 -10.48 12.64 -2.27
C TYR A 330 -9.08 13.29 -2.24
N THR A 331 -8.54 13.53 -1.04
CA THR A 331 -7.22 14.14 -0.80
C THR A 331 -6.22 13.19 -0.15
N GLY A 332 -6.63 12.00 0.29
CA GLY A 332 -5.71 10.98 0.83
C GLY A 332 -5.61 10.96 2.35
N PHE A 333 -4.92 9.95 2.86
CA PHE A 333 -4.49 9.89 4.26
C PHE A 333 -3.12 10.52 4.41
N PRO A 334 -2.93 11.44 5.37
CA PRO A 334 -1.64 12.06 5.54
C PRO A 334 -0.64 11.13 6.22
N CYS A 335 0.65 11.41 6.03
CA CYS A 335 1.75 10.75 6.71
C CYS A 335 2.66 11.79 7.39
N LEU A 336 3.50 11.34 8.31
CA LEU A 336 4.52 12.19 8.93
C LEU A 336 5.78 12.32 8.05
N GLY A 337 6.02 11.33 7.19
CA GLY A 337 7.16 11.30 6.27
C GLY A 337 8.46 10.99 6.99
N VAL A 338 8.45 10.08 7.97
CA VAL A 338 9.64 9.68 8.74
C VAL A 338 9.82 8.17 8.82
N LEU A 339 11.07 7.73 8.78
CA LEU A 339 11.45 6.36 9.09
C LEU A 339 11.88 6.26 10.55
N LEU A 340 11.37 5.26 11.25
CA LEU A 340 11.55 5.13 12.69
C LEU A 340 12.17 3.80 13.08
N GLN A 341 12.91 3.82 14.19
CA GLN A 341 13.48 2.65 14.85
C GLN A 341 12.95 2.56 16.28
N LYS A 342 12.53 1.36 16.68
CA LYS A 342 12.08 1.08 18.05
C LYS A 342 13.21 1.22 19.06
N LEU A 343 12.84 1.55 20.30
CA LEU A 343 13.78 1.80 21.40
C LEU A 343 13.68 0.77 22.53
N GLU A 344 13.50 -0.52 22.24
CA GLU A 344 13.46 -1.60 23.24
C GLU A 344 14.76 -1.76 24.03
N ASN A 345 15.90 -1.53 23.36
CA ASN A 345 17.22 -1.76 23.95
C ASN A 345 17.57 -0.68 25.00
N PRO A 346 17.84 -1.06 26.27
CA PRO A 346 18.17 -0.08 27.31
C PRO A 346 19.45 0.72 27.06
N ALA A 347 20.46 0.12 26.42
CA ALA A 347 21.71 0.82 26.10
C ALA A 347 21.47 1.88 25.02
N LEU A 348 20.63 1.59 24.02
CA LEU A 348 20.23 2.55 22.99
C LEU A 348 19.52 3.77 23.61
N ARG A 349 18.52 3.54 24.47
CA ARG A 349 17.82 4.63 25.19
C ARG A 349 18.76 5.47 26.04
N THR A 350 19.65 4.82 26.80
CA THR A 350 20.62 5.51 27.67
C THR A 350 21.59 6.36 26.86
N CYS A 351 22.08 5.84 25.73
CA CYS A 351 22.96 6.56 24.81
C CYS A 351 22.29 7.84 24.26
N LEU A 352 21.00 7.72 23.87
CA LEU A 352 20.19 8.83 23.37
C LEU A 352 19.65 9.76 24.48
N LYS A 353 19.96 9.46 25.75
CA LYS A 353 19.48 10.19 26.95
C LYS A 353 17.96 10.25 27.05
N VAL A 354 17.28 9.19 26.64
CA VAL A 354 15.83 9.04 26.80
C VAL A 354 15.55 8.63 28.26
N PRO A 355 14.79 9.42 29.05
CA PRO A 355 14.71 9.24 30.50
C PRO A 355 13.84 8.07 30.93
N SER A 356 12.96 7.57 30.06
CA SER A 356 11.97 6.55 30.40
C SER A 356 11.83 5.48 29.29
N TYR A 357 10.94 4.50 29.47
CA TYR A 357 10.66 3.45 28.49
C TYR A 357 9.68 3.96 27.42
N GLU A 358 10.09 4.97 26.67
CA GLU A 358 9.23 5.65 25.70
C GLU A 358 10.00 6.08 24.44
N GLY A 359 9.23 6.37 23.39
CA GLY A 359 9.66 7.00 22.16
C GLY A 359 10.27 6.09 21.10
N VAL A 360 10.38 6.65 19.90
CA VAL A 360 10.92 6.00 18.70
C VAL A 360 11.92 6.93 18.03
N LEU A 361 13.02 6.36 17.52
CA LEU A 361 14.14 7.10 16.93
C LEU A 361 13.90 7.40 15.46
N VAL A 362 14.04 8.65 15.05
CA VAL A 362 14.03 9.08 13.64
C VAL A 362 15.32 8.67 12.95
N ARG A 363 15.18 7.82 11.93
CA ARG A 363 16.26 7.26 11.11
C ARG A 363 16.48 8.00 9.81
N LYS A 364 15.39 8.38 9.15
CA LYS A 364 15.35 9.11 7.89
C LYS A 364 14.11 9.98 7.87
N ILE A 365 14.15 11.05 7.07
CA ILE A 365 13.03 11.97 6.87
C ILE A 365 12.87 12.13 5.36
N GLU A 366 11.64 12.07 4.87
CA GLU A 366 11.34 12.27 3.46
C GLU A 366 11.60 13.73 3.07
N PRO A 367 12.40 14.00 2.02
CA PRO A 367 12.72 15.38 1.62
C PRO A 367 11.49 16.21 1.21
N THR A 368 10.43 15.54 0.78
CA THR A 368 9.17 16.15 0.33
C THR A 368 8.18 16.42 1.45
N SER A 369 8.42 15.95 2.68
CA SER A 369 7.54 16.18 3.83
C SER A 369 7.95 17.43 4.61
N ASP A 370 7.00 18.07 5.30
CA ASP A 370 7.28 19.21 6.17
C ASP A 370 8.15 18.84 7.38
N ALA A 371 8.17 17.55 7.76
CA ALA A 371 9.06 17.06 8.80
C ALA A 371 10.54 17.37 8.50
N SER A 372 10.94 17.46 7.23
CA SER A 372 12.32 17.80 6.83
C SER A 372 12.75 19.21 7.28
N ASN A 373 11.80 20.13 7.49
CA ASN A 373 12.05 21.50 7.95
C ASN A 373 12.22 21.59 9.48
N SER A 374 11.56 20.70 10.22
CA SER A 374 11.40 20.80 11.67
C SER A 374 12.14 19.71 12.47
N MET A 375 12.31 18.54 11.87
CA MET A 375 12.88 17.33 12.48
C MET A 375 14.27 17.03 11.93
N LYS A 376 15.01 16.16 12.63
CA LYS A 376 16.35 15.70 12.23
C LYS A 376 16.52 14.21 12.50
N GLU A 377 17.37 13.57 11.69
CA GLU A 377 17.85 12.22 12.02
C GLU A 377 18.50 12.22 13.41
N GLY A 378 18.19 11.21 14.21
CA GLY A 378 18.64 11.13 15.60
C GLY A 378 17.65 11.70 16.63
N ASP A 379 16.60 12.40 16.21
CA ASP A 379 15.53 12.82 17.11
C ASP A 379 14.76 11.60 17.64
N VAL A 380 14.28 11.68 18.88
CA VAL A 380 13.38 10.66 19.44
C VAL A 380 12.00 11.26 19.63
N ILE A 381 11.00 10.75 18.92
CA ILE A 381 9.60 11.15 19.09
C ILE A 381 9.06 10.50 20.36
N VAL A 382 8.64 11.30 21.34
CA VAL A 382 8.10 10.82 22.62
C VAL A 382 6.62 11.12 22.81
N SER A 383 6.05 12.07 22.05
CA SER A 383 4.60 12.30 22.02
C SER A 383 4.11 12.84 20.69
N PHE A 384 2.85 12.57 20.38
CA PHE A 384 2.10 13.08 19.24
C PHE A 384 0.78 13.69 19.75
N ASP A 385 0.54 14.97 19.53
CA ASP A 385 -0.62 15.72 20.04
C ASP A 385 -0.89 15.48 21.54
N GLY A 386 0.20 15.49 22.33
CA GLY A 386 0.15 15.24 23.77
C GLY A 386 -0.01 13.76 24.18
N VAL A 387 -0.25 12.84 23.24
CA VAL A 387 -0.31 11.40 23.50
C VAL A 387 1.10 10.82 23.53
N ARG A 388 1.47 10.13 24.61
CA ARG A 388 2.81 9.53 24.76
C ARG A 388 2.99 8.30 23.85
N VAL A 389 4.13 8.26 23.16
CA VAL A 389 4.54 7.15 22.30
C VAL A 389 5.47 6.22 23.08
N GLY A 390 5.15 4.94 23.17
CA GLY A 390 5.99 3.93 23.82
C GLY A 390 7.21 3.53 22.99
N SER A 391 8.15 2.78 23.58
CA SER A 391 9.37 2.29 22.88
C SER A 391 9.09 1.49 21.61
N GLU A 392 7.92 0.85 21.56
CA GLU A 392 7.46 0.01 20.44
C GLU A 392 6.80 0.81 19.31
N GLY A 393 6.70 2.14 19.44
CA GLY A 393 5.89 2.95 18.55
C GLY A 393 4.39 2.75 18.74
N THR A 394 3.96 2.33 19.94
CA THR A 394 2.54 2.19 20.29
C THR A 394 2.05 3.34 21.16
N VAL A 395 0.76 3.64 21.08
CA VAL A 395 0.04 4.64 21.89
C VAL A 395 -1.17 3.99 22.57
N PRO A 396 -1.68 4.57 23.68
CA PRO A 396 -2.96 4.16 24.25
C PRO A 396 -4.08 4.28 23.20
N PHE A 397 -4.95 3.28 23.11
CA PHE A 397 -6.04 3.25 22.13
C PHE A 397 -7.41 3.28 22.79
N ARG A 398 -7.71 2.23 23.58
CA ARG A 398 -8.94 2.05 24.36
C ARG A 398 -8.58 1.56 25.75
N THR A 399 -9.59 1.31 26.58
CA THR A 399 -9.39 0.74 27.92
C THR A 399 -8.56 -0.55 27.83
N ASN A 400 -7.34 -0.51 28.37
CA ASN A 400 -6.36 -1.61 28.36
C ASN A 400 -5.84 -2.06 26.98
N GLU A 401 -6.02 -1.25 25.92
CA GLU A 401 -5.52 -1.57 24.58
C GLU A 401 -4.48 -0.53 24.10
N ARG A 402 -3.53 -0.99 23.29
CA ARG A 402 -2.51 -0.16 22.65
C ARG A 402 -2.55 -0.40 21.15
N ILE A 403 -2.29 0.65 20.37
CA ILE A 403 -2.25 0.60 18.90
C ILE A 403 -0.99 1.24 18.37
N ALA A 404 -0.58 0.92 17.15
CA ALA A 404 0.52 1.61 16.48
C ALA A 404 0.23 3.11 16.37
N PHE A 405 1.21 3.97 16.67
CA PHE A 405 0.98 5.42 16.70
C PHE A 405 0.60 6.00 15.33
N ARG A 406 0.92 5.30 14.23
CA ARG A 406 0.43 5.58 12.86
C ARG A 406 -1.08 5.81 12.81
N TYR A 407 -1.82 5.13 13.67
CA TYR A 407 -3.26 5.34 13.83
C TYR A 407 -3.60 6.82 14.06
N LEU A 408 -2.90 7.51 14.97
CA LEU A 408 -3.16 8.92 15.26
C LEU A 408 -2.87 9.82 14.07
N VAL A 409 -1.84 9.48 13.28
CA VAL A 409 -1.50 10.21 12.04
C VAL A 409 -2.61 10.01 11.00
N SER A 410 -3.03 8.78 10.77
CA SER A 410 -4.09 8.44 9.80
C SER A 410 -5.48 9.00 10.15
N GLN A 411 -5.70 9.46 11.38
CA GLN A 411 -6.96 10.11 11.75
C GLN A 411 -7.03 11.60 11.36
N LYS A 412 -5.89 12.19 10.98
CA LYS A 412 -5.79 13.57 10.52
C LYS A 412 -6.14 13.69 9.05
N PHE A 413 -6.38 14.90 8.58
CA PHE A 413 -6.59 15.23 7.17
C PHE A 413 -5.33 15.87 6.57
N ALA A 414 -5.20 15.83 5.24
CA ALA A 414 -4.15 16.55 4.53
C ALA A 414 -4.16 18.04 4.88
N GLY A 415 -3.00 18.61 5.17
CA GLY A 415 -2.81 19.98 5.63
C GLY A 415 -3.02 20.20 7.14
N ASP A 416 -3.44 19.19 7.91
CA ASP A 416 -3.52 19.32 9.36
C ASP A 416 -2.12 19.49 9.98
N ILE A 417 -2.04 20.23 11.08
CA ILE A 417 -0.81 20.40 11.86
C ILE A 417 -0.85 19.46 13.07
N ALA A 418 0.25 18.74 13.30
CA ALA A 418 0.46 17.93 14.50
C ALA A 418 1.59 18.50 15.37
N GLU A 419 1.40 18.46 16.69
CA GLU A 419 2.42 18.81 17.66
C GLU A 419 3.18 17.55 18.12
N LEU A 420 4.48 17.49 17.82
CA LEU A 420 5.36 16.41 18.27
C LEU A 420 6.19 16.86 19.47
N GLY A 421 6.20 16.04 20.51
CA GLY A 421 7.21 16.12 21.56
C GLY A 421 8.40 15.26 21.17
N ILE A 422 9.58 15.86 21.08
CA ILE A 422 10.82 15.17 20.68
C ILE A 422 11.93 15.37 21.72
N ILE A 423 12.87 14.43 21.76
CA ILE A 423 14.14 14.56 22.46
C ILE A 423 15.24 14.71 21.40
N ARG A 424 15.95 15.84 21.44
CA ARG A 424 17.10 16.13 20.58
C ARG A 424 18.32 16.39 21.45
N SER A 425 19.38 15.59 21.25
CA SER A 425 20.61 15.65 22.07
C SER A 425 20.36 15.57 23.60
N GLY A 426 19.31 14.86 24.01
CA GLY A 426 18.88 14.72 25.41
C GLY A 426 18.05 15.87 25.97
N THR A 427 17.68 16.85 25.15
CA THR A 427 16.78 17.95 25.55
C THR A 427 15.40 17.73 24.96
N PHE A 428 14.36 17.82 25.79
CA PHE A 428 12.98 17.78 25.34
C PHE A 428 12.60 19.10 24.65
N MET A 429 11.93 19.01 23.51
CA MET A 429 11.36 20.16 22.80
C MET A 429 10.08 19.76 22.07
N LYS A 430 9.31 20.77 21.66
CA LYS A 430 8.11 20.59 20.83
C LYS A 430 8.36 21.14 19.44
N VAL A 431 7.87 20.43 18.43
CA VAL A 431 7.88 20.87 17.04
C VAL A 431 6.48 20.70 16.44
N GLN A 432 6.16 21.52 15.45
CA GLN A 432 4.92 21.40 14.69
C GLN A 432 5.28 20.93 13.28
N VAL A 433 4.46 20.04 12.74
CA VAL A 433 4.65 19.48 11.40
C VAL A 433 3.30 19.47 10.69
N VAL A 434 3.28 20.00 9.46
CA VAL A 434 2.13 19.86 8.55
C VAL A 434 2.13 18.43 8.00
N LEU A 435 0.97 17.77 8.03
CA LEU A 435 0.80 16.40 7.59
C LEU A 435 0.15 16.38 6.20
N ASP A 436 0.83 15.81 5.23
CA ASP A 436 0.37 15.66 3.85
C ASP A 436 0.46 14.19 3.41
N PRO A 437 -0.30 13.79 2.37
CA PRO A 437 -0.19 12.46 1.78
C PRO A 437 1.23 12.20 1.29
N ARG A 438 1.63 10.92 1.33
CA ARG A 438 2.99 10.51 0.98
C ARG A 438 3.28 10.76 -0.51
N VAL A 439 4.46 11.32 -0.80
CA VAL A 439 4.92 11.49 -2.19
C VAL A 439 5.76 10.28 -2.60
N ASN A 440 5.15 9.36 -3.33
CA ASN A 440 5.83 8.15 -3.83
C ASN A 440 6.62 8.46 -5.11
N LEU A 441 7.94 8.21 -5.10
CA LEU A 441 8.80 8.33 -6.30
C LEU A 441 8.42 7.32 -7.39
N VAL A 442 8.05 6.11 -6.96
CA VAL A 442 7.46 5.07 -7.82
C VAL A 442 6.05 4.83 -7.30
N PRO A 443 5.01 5.31 -8.01
CA PRO A 443 3.65 5.25 -7.51
C PRO A 443 3.04 3.85 -7.63
N TYR A 444 2.24 3.47 -6.64
CA TYR A 444 1.44 2.22 -6.62
C TYR A 444 0.23 2.28 -7.55
N HIS A 445 -0.26 3.50 -7.79
CA HIS A 445 -1.38 3.77 -8.67
C HIS A 445 -1.08 5.03 -9.49
N ILE A 446 -1.44 5.00 -10.77
CA ILE A 446 -1.28 6.17 -11.64
C ILE A 446 -2.56 7.02 -11.57
N GLU A 447 -2.39 8.32 -11.39
CA GLU A 447 -3.51 9.27 -11.49
C GLU A 447 -3.99 9.36 -12.95
N GLY A 448 -5.30 9.23 -13.16
CA GLY A 448 -5.91 9.27 -14.49
C GLY A 448 -6.08 7.90 -15.15
N ASP A 449 -6.50 7.91 -16.43
CA ASP A 449 -6.93 6.70 -17.14
C ASP A 449 -5.79 5.94 -17.83
N SER A 450 -4.64 6.59 -18.08
CA SER A 450 -3.53 6.03 -18.86
C SER A 450 -2.16 6.54 -18.36
N PRO A 451 -1.11 5.70 -18.40
CA PRO A 451 0.27 6.11 -18.12
C PRO A 451 0.79 7.12 -19.16
N SER A 452 1.60 8.08 -18.70
CA SER A 452 2.31 9.00 -19.58
C SER A 452 3.38 8.28 -20.39
N TYR A 453 3.54 8.68 -21.66
CA TYR A 453 4.63 8.16 -22.50
C TYR A 453 5.10 9.18 -23.52
N PHE A 454 6.36 9.06 -23.93
CA PHE A 454 6.99 9.90 -24.94
C PHE A 454 7.87 9.04 -25.85
N ILE A 455 7.75 9.23 -27.17
CA ILE A 455 8.50 8.49 -28.19
C ILE A 455 9.30 9.48 -29.03
N VAL A 456 10.60 9.22 -29.16
CA VAL A 456 11.48 9.98 -30.06
C VAL A 456 12.42 9.03 -30.78
N ALA A 457 12.44 9.09 -32.12
CA ALA A 457 13.24 8.18 -32.97
C ALA A 457 13.05 6.68 -32.62
N GLY A 458 11.86 6.29 -32.15
CA GLY A 458 11.56 4.91 -31.74
C GLY A 458 11.96 4.56 -30.30
N LEU A 459 12.66 5.42 -29.57
CA LEU A 459 12.92 5.23 -28.14
C LEU A 459 11.64 5.52 -27.36
N VAL A 460 11.14 4.57 -26.58
CA VAL A 460 9.89 4.69 -25.82
C VAL A 460 10.18 4.97 -24.36
N PHE A 461 9.85 6.17 -23.90
CA PHE A 461 10.01 6.59 -22.51
C PHE A 461 8.69 6.54 -21.73
N THR A 462 8.75 6.08 -20.48
CA THR A 462 7.62 6.03 -19.54
C THR A 462 8.12 6.23 -18.10
N PRO A 463 7.33 6.81 -17.18
CA PRO A 463 7.65 6.79 -15.76
C PRO A 463 7.58 5.37 -15.21
N LEU A 464 8.52 5.02 -14.33
CA LEU A 464 8.45 3.78 -13.57
C LEU A 464 7.29 3.85 -12.57
N SER A 465 6.49 2.80 -12.52
CA SER A 465 5.36 2.64 -11.59
C SER A 465 5.23 1.18 -11.15
N GLU A 466 4.59 0.91 -10.01
CA GLU A 466 4.39 -0.48 -9.58
C GLU A 466 3.57 -1.31 -10.57
N PRO A 467 2.49 -0.79 -11.19
CA PRO A 467 1.79 -1.55 -12.22
C PRO A 467 2.66 -1.92 -13.43
N LEU A 468 3.66 -1.08 -13.76
CA LEU A 468 4.66 -1.43 -14.79
C LEU A 468 5.62 -2.53 -14.28
N ILE A 469 6.08 -2.43 -13.04
CA ILE A 469 6.97 -3.43 -12.41
C ILE A 469 6.27 -4.79 -12.26
N GLU A 470 4.96 -4.81 -12.02
CA GLU A 470 4.17 -6.04 -11.91
C GLU A 470 3.82 -6.63 -13.29
N GLY A 471 3.60 -5.77 -14.29
CA GLY A 471 3.33 -6.19 -15.66
C GLY A 471 4.58 -6.72 -16.38
N GLU A 472 5.73 -6.12 -16.13
CA GLU A 472 7.03 -6.64 -16.54
C GLU A 472 7.45 -7.78 -15.61
N CYS A 473 8.10 -8.83 -16.12
CA CYS A 473 8.65 -9.85 -15.23
C CYS A 473 9.75 -9.20 -14.36
N LYS A 474 9.76 -9.43 -13.03
CA LYS A 474 10.79 -8.86 -12.14
C LYS A 474 12.22 -9.15 -12.62
N ASP A 475 12.41 -10.25 -13.34
CA ASP A 475 13.69 -10.67 -13.90
C ASP A 475 14.17 -9.77 -15.06
N THR A 476 13.28 -9.10 -15.80
CA THR A 476 13.61 -8.25 -16.96
C THR A 476 13.92 -6.80 -16.58
N LEU A 477 13.53 -6.36 -15.39
CA LEU A 477 13.67 -4.97 -14.96
C LEU A 477 15.06 -4.63 -14.41
N GLY A 478 15.80 -5.65 -13.97
CA GLY A 478 17.13 -5.51 -13.37
C GLY A 478 17.11 -5.09 -11.90
N LEU A 479 18.11 -5.56 -11.14
CA LEU A 479 18.17 -5.35 -9.68
C LEU A 479 18.26 -3.87 -9.29
N ARG A 480 18.95 -3.03 -10.08
CA ARG A 480 19.13 -1.61 -9.74
C ARG A 480 17.81 -0.85 -9.76
N LEU A 481 17.03 -1.02 -10.82
CA LEU A 481 15.74 -0.34 -10.93
C LEU A 481 14.78 -0.81 -9.83
N LEU A 482 14.78 -2.11 -9.51
CA LEU A 482 14.03 -2.65 -8.38
C LEU A 482 14.49 -2.07 -7.03
N THR A 483 15.79 -1.96 -6.79
CA THR A 483 16.31 -1.34 -5.55
C THR A 483 15.92 0.12 -5.45
N LYS A 484 15.94 0.88 -6.55
CA LYS A 484 15.46 2.26 -6.58
C LYS A 484 13.97 2.34 -6.28
N ALA A 485 13.16 1.51 -6.92
CA ALA A 485 11.71 1.45 -6.70
C ALA A 485 11.33 1.12 -5.25
N ARG A 486 12.14 0.33 -4.55
CA ARG A 486 11.85 -0.10 -3.17
C ARG A 486 12.39 0.83 -2.09
N TYR A 487 13.51 1.52 -2.35
CA TYR A 487 14.26 2.21 -1.29
C TYR A 487 14.52 3.69 -1.55
N SER A 488 14.34 4.19 -2.76
CA SER A 488 14.56 5.61 -3.07
C SER A 488 13.34 6.44 -2.70
N MET A 489 13.59 7.66 -2.25
CA MET A 489 12.56 8.64 -1.89
C MET A 489 12.59 9.78 -2.91
N ALA A 490 11.44 10.40 -3.14
CA ALA A 490 11.38 11.63 -3.92
C ALA A 490 12.16 12.74 -3.19
N ARG A 491 13.01 13.43 -3.93
CA ARG A 491 13.81 14.57 -3.48
C ARG A 491 13.02 15.87 -3.58
N PHE A 492 12.12 15.96 -4.56
CA PHE A 492 11.20 17.07 -4.76
C PHE A 492 9.86 16.55 -5.28
N LYS A 493 8.81 17.36 -5.14
CA LYS A 493 7.47 17.01 -5.61
C LYS A 493 7.46 16.81 -7.13
N GLU A 494 6.73 15.82 -7.62
CA GLU A 494 6.66 15.45 -9.05
C GLU A 494 7.94 14.86 -9.65
N GLU A 495 8.95 14.52 -8.83
CA GLU A 495 10.09 13.74 -9.32
C GLU A 495 9.62 12.36 -9.80
N GLN A 496 10.15 11.91 -10.94
CA GLN A 496 9.90 10.57 -11.47
C GLN A 496 11.19 9.90 -11.92
N ILE A 497 11.24 8.58 -11.77
CA ILE A 497 12.22 7.74 -12.48
C ILE A 497 11.68 7.53 -13.89
N VAL A 498 12.26 8.21 -14.88
CA VAL A 498 11.93 8.01 -16.29
C VAL A 498 12.81 6.90 -16.85
N ILE A 499 12.20 5.91 -17.50
CA ILE A 499 12.92 4.81 -18.14
C ILE A 499 12.69 4.76 -19.64
N LEU A 500 13.69 4.29 -20.37
CA LEU A 500 13.52 3.72 -21.70
C LEU A 500 12.94 2.32 -21.54
N SER A 501 11.65 2.16 -21.84
CA SER A 501 10.96 0.87 -21.76
C SER A 501 11.45 -0.07 -22.87
N GLN A 502 11.53 0.42 -24.11
CA GLN A 502 11.97 -0.35 -25.28
C GLN A 502 12.39 0.57 -26.42
N VAL A 503 12.99 -0.01 -27.47
CA VAL A 503 13.31 0.66 -28.73
C VAL A 503 12.55 0.03 -29.89
N LEU A 504 11.78 0.84 -30.61
CA LEU A 504 11.10 0.48 -31.85
C LEU A 504 12.12 0.57 -33.00
N ALA A 505 12.67 -0.58 -33.40
CA ALA A 505 13.73 -0.69 -34.39
C ALA A 505 13.47 0.12 -35.67
N ASN A 506 14.43 0.96 -36.04
CA ASN A 506 14.41 1.80 -37.23
C ASN A 506 15.83 2.17 -37.66
N GLU A 507 16.00 2.59 -38.92
CA GLU A 507 17.28 3.06 -39.46
C GLU A 507 17.95 4.16 -38.60
N VAL A 508 17.15 5.02 -37.96
CA VAL A 508 17.67 6.12 -37.12
C VAL A 508 18.19 5.69 -35.74
N ASN A 509 17.88 4.48 -35.29
CA ASN A 509 18.25 3.97 -33.97
C ASN A 509 19.07 2.66 -34.02
N ILE A 510 19.71 2.40 -35.16
CA ILE A 510 20.57 1.22 -35.38
C ILE A 510 21.62 1.12 -34.27
N GLY A 511 21.72 -0.07 -33.67
CA GLY A 511 22.64 -0.40 -32.58
C GLY A 511 22.06 -0.20 -31.17
N TYR A 512 20.83 0.32 -31.05
CA TYR A 512 20.14 0.54 -29.77
C TYR A 512 18.92 -0.37 -29.56
N GLU A 513 18.61 -1.26 -30.50
CA GLU A 513 17.34 -1.98 -30.60
C GLU A 513 17.04 -2.90 -29.40
N ASP A 514 18.09 -3.48 -28.81
CA ASP A 514 17.97 -4.43 -27.69
C ASP A 514 17.92 -3.74 -26.31
N MET A 515 17.92 -2.40 -26.26
CA MET A 515 17.87 -1.65 -25.00
C MET A 515 16.44 -1.57 -24.45
N SER A 516 16.27 -1.94 -23.18
CA SER A 516 15.00 -1.88 -22.45
C SER A 516 15.21 -1.68 -20.95
N ASN A 517 14.23 -1.14 -20.25
CA ASN A 517 14.21 -0.92 -18.81
C ASN A 517 15.41 -0.17 -18.19
N HIS A 518 16.01 0.78 -18.93
CA HIS A 518 17.11 1.61 -18.43
C HIS A 518 16.63 3.00 -18.00
N GLN A 519 17.03 3.45 -16.81
CA GLN A 519 16.74 4.82 -16.37
C GLN A 519 17.53 5.83 -17.20
N VAL A 520 16.83 6.83 -17.74
CA VAL A 520 17.45 7.99 -18.37
C VAL A 520 17.70 9.07 -17.31
N LEU A 521 18.93 9.59 -17.25
CA LEU A 521 19.37 10.55 -16.24
C LEU A 521 19.45 11.96 -16.82
N LYS A 522 19.95 12.11 -18.04
CA LYS A 522 20.12 13.41 -18.69
C LYS A 522 19.76 13.40 -20.16
N LEU A 523 19.39 14.57 -20.65
CA LEU A 523 19.32 14.90 -22.07
C LEU A 523 20.21 16.12 -22.33
N ASN A 524 21.20 15.98 -23.22
CA ASN A 524 22.15 17.03 -23.57
C ASN A 524 22.85 17.67 -22.34
N GLY A 525 23.21 16.85 -21.35
CA GLY A 525 23.84 17.29 -20.10
C GLY A 525 22.88 17.87 -19.04
N ILE A 526 21.59 18.04 -19.36
CA ILE A 526 20.57 18.54 -18.43
C ILE A 526 19.91 17.36 -17.71
N HIS A 527 19.88 17.39 -16.38
CA HIS A 527 19.22 16.35 -15.57
C HIS A 527 17.70 16.33 -15.77
N ILE A 528 17.17 15.14 -16.01
CA ILE A 528 15.75 14.89 -16.19
C ILE A 528 15.08 14.85 -14.81
N LYS A 529 13.97 15.57 -14.66
CA LYS A 529 13.21 15.69 -13.40
C LYS A 529 12.02 14.72 -13.39
N ASN A 530 11.32 14.65 -14.52
CA ASN A 530 10.17 13.79 -14.78
C ASN A 530 9.95 13.69 -16.30
N ILE A 531 8.96 12.90 -16.73
CA ILE A 531 8.74 12.65 -18.17
C ILE A 531 8.28 13.91 -18.91
N HIS A 532 7.54 14.81 -18.25
CA HIS A 532 7.11 16.06 -18.86
C HIS A 532 8.29 17.01 -19.10
N HIS A 533 9.25 17.05 -18.18
CA HIS A 533 10.51 17.76 -18.37
C HIS A 533 11.30 17.15 -19.54
N LEU A 534 11.39 15.81 -19.64
CA LEU A 534 12.06 15.15 -20.77
C LEU A 534 11.43 15.52 -22.12
N ALA A 535 10.11 15.42 -22.24
CA ALA A 535 9.39 15.78 -23.46
C ALA A 535 9.62 17.25 -23.83
N HIS A 536 9.59 18.16 -22.84
CA HIS A 536 9.88 19.58 -23.05
C HIS A 536 11.31 19.82 -23.56
N LEU A 537 12.31 19.18 -22.95
CA LEU A 537 13.70 19.30 -23.37
C LEU A 537 13.94 18.78 -24.79
N ALA A 538 13.26 17.70 -25.17
CA ALA A 538 13.33 17.16 -26.53
C ALA A 538 12.64 18.11 -27.54
N ASP A 539 11.44 18.59 -27.23
CA ASP A 539 10.66 19.50 -28.08
C ASP A 539 11.36 20.87 -28.28
N SER A 540 12.09 21.35 -27.26
CA SER A 540 12.81 22.64 -27.29
C SER A 540 14.27 22.53 -27.74
N CYS A 541 14.77 21.33 -28.03
CA CYS A 541 16.18 21.12 -28.37
C CYS A 541 16.54 21.79 -29.70
N GLU A 542 17.48 22.74 -29.67
CA GLU A 542 18.05 23.38 -30.87
C GLU A 542 19.38 22.75 -31.32
N HIS A 543 19.95 21.85 -30.50
CA HIS A 543 21.21 21.18 -30.82
C HIS A 543 21.05 20.20 -31.98
N LYS A 544 22.16 19.96 -32.70
CA LYS A 544 22.20 18.97 -33.79
C LYS A 544 21.85 17.56 -33.31
N TYR A 545 22.28 17.22 -32.10
CA TYR A 545 22.12 15.89 -31.54
C TYR A 545 21.22 15.90 -30.30
N LEU A 546 20.47 14.82 -30.13
CA LEU A 546 19.84 14.41 -28.88
C LEU A 546 20.75 13.38 -28.23
N VAL A 547 21.36 13.73 -27.09
CA VAL A 547 22.29 12.90 -26.34
C VAL A 547 21.62 12.50 -25.03
N PHE A 548 21.18 11.24 -24.96
CA PHE A 548 20.59 10.66 -23.77
C PHE A 548 21.67 9.95 -22.95
N GLU A 549 21.85 10.38 -21.70
CA GLU A 549 22.73 9.72 -20.73
C GLU A 549 21.86 8.83 -19.83
N PHE A 550 22.14 7.54 -19.84
CA PHE A 550 21.47 6.54 -19.02
C PHE A 550 22.33 6.16 -17.81
N GLU A 551 21.75 5.35 -16.94
CA GLU A 551 22.52 4.61 -15.94
C GLU A 551 23.63 3.77 -16.60
N ASP A 552 24.69 3.44 -15.84
CA ASP A 552 25.90 2.75 -16.31
C ASP A 552 26.73 3.51 -17.37
N ASN A 553 26.54 4.83 -17.47
CA ASN A 553 27.21 5.70 -18.45
C ASN A 553 26.93 5.28 -19.90
N ILE A 554 25.80 4.61 -20.15
CA ILE A 554 25.36 4.29 -21.51
C ILE A 554 24.89 5.59 -22.18
N LEU A 555 25.32 5.81 -23.42
CA LEU A 555 24.99 6.98 -24.22
C LEU A 555 24.23 6.56 -25.47
N ILE A 556 23.07 7.18 -25.69
CA ILE A 556 22.39 7.15 -26.99
C ILE A 556 22.49 8.53 -27.63
N VAL A 557 22.96 8.59 -28.87
CA VAL A 557 23.10 9.84 -29.64
C VAL A 557 22.29 9.73 -30.92
N LEU A 558 21.36 10.64 -31.13
CA LEU A 558 20.50 10.70 -32.30
C LEU A 558 20.68 12.04 -33.01
N ASP A 559 20.73 12.03 -34.34
CA ASP A 559 20.62 13.28 -35.13
C ASP A 559 19.17 13.77 -35.05
N ARG A 560 18.97 15.01 -34.58
CA ARG A 560 17.64 15.56 -34.28
C ARG A 560 16.76 15.63 -35.52
N GLU A 561 17.30 16.09 -36.65
CA GLU A 561 16.51 16.26 -37.88
C GLU A 561 16.10 14.90 -38.44
N ALA A 562 17.01 13.92 -38.43
CA ALA A 562 16.69 12.55 -38.83
C ALA A 562 15.65 11.90 -37.90
N ALA A 563 15.77 12.10 -36.58
CA ALA A 563 14.81 11.63 -35.58
C ALA A 563 13.40 12.18 -35.83
N THR A 564 13.28 13.49 -36.06
CA THR A 564 12.00 14.14 -36.37
C THR A 564 11.42 13.61 -37.69
N ALA A 565 12.25 13.48 -38.73
CA ALA A 565 11.81 12.99 -40.04
C ALA A 565 11.32 11.53 -40.00
N ALA A 566 11.87 10.70 -39.11
CA ALA A 566 11.47 9.30 -38.95
C ALA A 566 10.20 9.09 -38.11
N SER A 567 9.81 10.06 -37.27
CA SER A 567 8.70 9.91 -36.29
C SER A 567 7.43 9.34 -36.92
N THR A 568 6.89 9.99 -37.98
CA THR A 568 5.64 9.55 -38.62
C THR A 568 5.74 8.13 -39.21
N ARG A 569 6.90 7.75 -39.75
CA ARG A 569 7.11 6.41 -40.31
C ARG A 569 7.12 5.36 -39.21
N ILE A 570 7.85 5.59 -38.13
CA ILE A 570 7.93 4.69 -36.97
C ILE A 570 6.54 4.47 -36.36
N LEU A 571 5.80 5.54 -36.06
CA LEU A 571 4.47 5.42 -35.47
C LEU A 571 3.51 4.64 -36.37
N LYS A 572 3.57 4.87 -37.68
CA LYS A 572 2.74 4.16 -38.65
C LYS A 572 3.09 2.67 -38.74
N ASP A 573 4.38 2.35 -38.82
CA ASP A 573 4.86 0.96 -38.96
C ASP A 573 4.52 0.12 -37.73
N TYR A 574 4.55 0.72 -36.54
CA TYR A 574 4.22 0.06 -35.27
C TYR A 574 2.76 0.24 -34.82
N GLY A 575 1.93 0.95 -35.59
CA GLY A 575 0.50 1.15 -35.29
C GLY A 575 0.23 2.00 -34.04
N ILE A 576 1.08 2.99 -33.78
CA ILE A 576 1.02 3.86 -32.61
C ILE A 576 0.24 5.14 -32.98
N PRO A 577 -0.82 5.51 -32.22
CA PRO A 577 -1.64 6.68 -32.55
C PRO A 577 -0.95 8.05 -32.45
N SER A 578 0.01 8.20 -31.53
CA SER A 578 0.66 9.47 -31.19
C SER A 578 2.08 9.22 -30.66
N GLU A 579 2.98 10.18 -30.83
CA GLU A 579 4.33 10.13 -30.23
C GLU A 579 4.32 10.41 -28.72
N LYS A 580 3.29 11.08 -28.21
CA LYS A 580 3.15 11.38 -26.77
C LYS A 580 1.74 11.19 -26.26
N SER A 581 1.62 10.87 -24.98
CA SER A 581 0.36 10.89 -24.26
C SER A 581 -0.21 12.30 -24.15
N SER A 582 -1.52 12.42 -23.95
CA SER A 582 -2.23 13.71 -24.03
C SER A 582 -1.80 14.72 -22.97
N ASP A 583 -1.39 14.25 -21.79
CA ASP A 583 -0.87 15.08 -20.69
C ASP A 583 0.42 15.82 -21.06
N LEU A 584 1.25 15.27 -21.96
CA LEU A 584 2.51 15.87 -22.40
C LEU A 584 2.34 16.85 -23.57
N THR A 585 1.11 17.11 -23.99
CA THR A 585 0.81 18.14 -25.00
C THR A 585 0.64 19.53 -24.39
N VAL A 586 0.45 19.60 -23.07
CA VAL A 586 0.32 20.84 -22.31
C VAL A 586 1.71 21.49 -22.14
N PRO A 587 1.84 22.82 -22.09
CA PRO A 587 3.13 23.47 -21.82
C PRO A 587 3.71 23.04 -20.47
N TYR A 588 5.01 22.74 -20.44
CA TYR A 588 5.72 22.45 -19.21
C TYR A 588 5.82 23.70 -18.35
N VAL A 589 5.44 23.58 -17.07
CA VAL A 589 5.59 24.64 -16.08
C VAL A 589 6.68 24.20 -15.12
N GLU A 590 7.76 24.98 -15.05
CA GLU A 590 8.78 24.75 -14.06
C GLU A 590 8.27 25.21 -12.68
N VAL A 591 8.03 24.27 -11.78
CA VAL A 591 7.67 24.58 -10.40
C VAL A 591 8.94 25.07 -9.69
N THR A 592 9.17 26.38 -9.70
CA THR A 592 10.27 27.00 -8.97
C THR A 592 9.96 27.02 -7.48
N ASN A 593 10.42 26.01 -6.74
CA ASN A 593 10.61 26.17 -5.30
C ASN A 593 11.94 26.88 -5.06
N GLU A 594 11.88 28.19 -4.82
CA GLU A 594 13.00 29.01 -4.37
C GLU A 594 13.49 28.54 -2.99
N ASN A 595 14.37 27.53 -2.94
CA ASN A 595 15.37 27.24 -1.90
C ASN A 595 15.84 25.76 -1.91
N GLN A 596 16.10 25.15 -3.07
CA GLN A 596 16.88 23.92 -3.11
C GLN A 596 18.21 24.18 -3.82
N ILE A 597 19.23 24.51 -3.02
CA ILE A 597 20.62 24.32 -3.43
C ILE A 597 20.78 22.81 -3.62
N VAL A 598 20.73 22.36 -4.87
CA VAL A 598 21.21 21.03 -5.25
C VAL A 598 22.71 21.06 -5.01
N ASN A 599 23.15 20.63 -3.84
CA ASN A 599 24.56 20.33 -3.62
C ASN A 599 24.88 19.08 -4.44
N ASP A 600 25.57 19.28 -5.56
CA ASP A 600 26.21 18.25 -6.40
C ASP A 600 27.35 17.48 -5.68
N HIS A 601 27.35 17.47 -4.34
CA HIS A 601 28.24 16.62 -3.57
C HIS A 601 27.63 15.22 -3.47
N GLU A 602 28.14 14.28 -4.27
CA GLU A 602 28.23 12.84 -3.98
C GLU A 602 27.31 12.35 -2.85
N PHE A 603 26.03 12.20 -3.12
CA PHE A 603 25.14 11.43 -2.25
C PHE A 603 25.05 10.04 -2.85
N GLY A 604 26.00 9.21 -2.41
CA GLY A 604 26.22 7.88 -2.96
C GLY A 604 24.97 7.03 -2.99
N ASP A 605 24.96 6.13 -3.96
CA ASP A 605 24.56 4.75 -3.73
C ASP A 605 25.06 4.33 -2.35
N THR A 606 24.25 4.49 -1.31
CA THR A 606 24.48 3.68 -0.12
C THR A 606 24.29 2.25 -0.62
N PRO A 607 25.31 1.38 -0.56
CA PRO A 607 25.07 -0.03 -0.74
C PRO A 607 24.04 -0.36 0.33
N THR A 608 22.81 -0.63 -0.09
CA THR A 608 21.77 -1.16 0.79
C THR A 608 22.40 -2.39 1.42
N SER A 609 22.84 -2.28 2.67
CA SER A 609 23.35 -3.44 3.38
C SER A 609 22.18 -4.42 3.41
N ASN A 610 22.37 -5.61 2.84
CA ASN A 610 21.44 -6.74 2.83
C ASN A 610 21.18 -7.30 4.25
N SER A 611 21.04 -6.41 5.23
CA SER A 611 20.92 -6.72 6.64
C SER A 611 19.99 -5.68 7.25
N GLU A 612 18.76 -5.65 6.73
CA GLU A 612 17.64 -5.20 7.54
C GLU A 612 17.62 -6.09 8.79
N LEU A 613 17.85 -5.47 9.95
CA LEU A 613 17.27 -5.95 11.19
C LEU A 613 15.79 -6.20 10.87
N GLY A 614 15.31 -7.41 11.15
CA GLY A 614 14.03 -7.91 10.64
C GLY A 614 12.88 -6.90 10.73
N PHE A 615 11.92 -7.05 9.83
CA PHE A 615 10.69 -6.25 9.64
C PHE A 615 10.01 -5.73 10.93
N GLU A 616 10.27 -6.35 12.08
CA GLU A 616 9.75 -5.97 13.40
C GLU A 616 10.37 -4.70 14.01
N GLY A 617 11.52 -4.19 13.50
CA GLY A 617 12.27 -3.09 14.12
C GLY A 617 12.13 -1.70 13.50
N ILE A 618 11.62 -1.61 12.27
CA ILE A 618 11.60 -0.38 11.46
C ILE A 618 10.16 0.00 11.12
N LEU A 619 9.81 1.28 11.26
CA LEU A 619 8.45 1.76 11.05
C LEU A 619 8.44 3.04 10.18
N TRP A 620 7.77 3.00 9.03
CA TRP A 620 7.43 4.19 8.22
C TRP A 620 6.17 4.85 8.73
N VAL A 621 6.21 6.14 9.05
CA VAL A 621 5.05 6.86 9.60
C VAL A 621 4.84 8.20 8.92
#